data_AF-A0A520LZE1-F1
#
_entry.id   AF-A0A520LZE1-F1
#
_cell.length_a   1.000
_cell.length_b   1.000
_cell.length_c   1.000
_cell.angle_alpha   90.00
_cell.angle_beta   90.00
_cell.angle_gamma   90.00
#
_symmetry.space_group_name_H-M   'P 1'
#
loop_
_entity.id
_entity.type
_entity.pdbx_description
1 polymer ?
#
loop_
_entity_poly.entity_id
_entity_poly.type
_entity_poly.pdbx_seq_one_letter_code
_entity_poly.pdbx_strand_id
1 'polypeptide(L)'
;MKVFRWWNSEIDDNENSPNPSNIVASLTSDDNSPLVVERQIGDGRVLAVTTPLDNDWNNFPENGASFLITSQELVRYMSRNIASEGLLSVAEPILYPVDVREYRQQANLLRPGEEVPEKVEALPQNKDNLNDLEWTLGYENTDQKGIYEIQFERADGSGVQSLAFAANLDTEESNLSRITASSIRSDLGGASVEFLPFGSPVLEREANVVRSEMWKVILIILGVLLMVELFYGWWIGARR
;
A
#
# COMPACT_ATOMS: atom_id res chain seq x y z
N MET A 1 -21.91 -27.72 9.50
CA MET A 1 -22.03 -27.93 10.96
C MET A 1 -23.49 -27.77 11.35
N LYS A 2 -24.02 -28.67 12.16
CA LYS A 2 -25.35 -28.59 12.78
C LYS A 2 -25.15 -28.33 14.26
N VAL A 3 -25.83 -27.33 14.79
CA VAL A 3 -25.84 -26.97 16.21
C VAL A 3 -27.24 -27.23 16.73
N PHE A 4 -27.36 -28.02 17.79
CA PHE A 4 -28.64 -28.42 18.36
C PHE A 4 -28.93 -27.67 19.66
N ARG A 5 -27.88 -27.22 20.37
CA ARG A 5 -27.96 -26.45 21.62
C ARG A 5 -26.88 -25.37 21.65
N TRP A 6 -27.22 -24.23 22.23
CA TRP A 6 -26.32 -23.09 22.43
C TRP A 6 -26.78 -22.31 23.66
N TRP A 7 -25.87 -21.51 24.22
CA TRP A 7 -26.23 -20.50 25.20
C TRP A 7 -26.86 -19.31 24.50
N ASN A 8 -28.06 -18.91 24.96
CA ASN A 8 -28.64 -17.66 24.51
C ASN A 8 -27.87 -16.51 25.16
N SER A 9 -27.23 -15.70 24.33
CA SER A 9 -26.33 -14.62 24.76
C SER A 9 -26.79 -13.33 24.11
N GLU A 10 -27.09 -12.34 24.93
CA GLU A 10 -27.32 -10.97 24.49
C GLU A 10 -25.99 -10.22 24.49
N ILE A 11 -25.78 -9.40 23.47
CA ILE A 11 -24.61 -8.56 23.35
C ILE A 11 -24.98 -7.19 23.91
N ASP A 12 -24.19 -6.72 24.87
CA ASP A 12 -24.30 -5.37 25.37
C ASP A 12 -23.68 -4.41 24.33
N ASP A 13 -24.51 -3.95 23.40
CA ASP A 13 -24.19 -2.96 22.37
C ASP A 13 -24.01 -1.57 23.01
N ASN A 14 -23.02 -1.45 23.88
CA ASN A 14 -22.52 -0.16 24.29
C ASN A 14 -21.71 0.44 23.12
N GLU A 15 -22.42 1.06 22.16
CA GLU A 15 -21.90 1.76 20.97
C GLU A 15 -20.79 2.80 21.31
N ASN A 16 -20.69 3.21 22.57
CA ASN A 16 -19.68 4.16 23.07
C ASN A 16 -18.39 3.52 23.61
N SER A 17 -18.24 2.18 23.56
CA SER A 17 -16.98 1.52 23.92
C SER A 17 -15.96 1.70 22.77
N PRO A 18 -14.71 2.11 23.06
CA PRO A 18 -13.68 2.30 22.03
C PRO A 18 -13.42 1.04 21.21
N ASN A 19 -13.67 -0.14 21.79
CA ASN A 19 -13.64 -1.43 21.11
C ASN A 19 -15.00 -2.15 21.31
N PRO A 20 -15.95 -2.05 20.35
CA PRO A 20 -17.21 -2.78 20.42
C PRO A 20 -16.99 -4.28 20.17
N SER A 21 -17.92 -5.11 20.65
CA SER A 21 -17.95 -6.53 20.32
C SER A 21 -18.38 -6.76 18.87
N ASN A 22 -17.64 -7.59 18.15
CA ASN A 22 -17.93 -7.96 16.77
C ASN A 22 -18.51 -9.37 16.69
N ILE A 23 -19.59 -9.55 15.93
CA ILE A 23 -20.20 -10.86 15.71
C ILE A 23 -19.52 -11.51 14.49
N VAL A 24 -18.70 -12.52 14.74
CA VAL A 24 -17.97 -13.25 13.69
C VAL A 24 -18.86 -14.29 13.02
N ALA A 25 -19.73 -14.94 13.80
CA ALA A 25 -20.68 -15.91 13.29
C ALA A 25 -21.97 -15.88 14.10
N SER A 26 -23.10 -15.99 13.41
CA SER A 26 -24.44 -16.17 13.99
C SER A 26 -25.07 -17.47 13.52
N LEU A 27 -26.02 -17.99 14.30
CA LEU A 27 -26.82 -19.14 13.94
C LEU A 27 -27.92 -18.73 12.95
N THR A 28 -28.17 -19.53 11.92
CA THR A 28 -29.25 -19.31 10.94
C THR A 28 -30.66 -19.61 11.50
N SER A 29 -30.84 -19.52 12.81
CA SER A 29 -32.15 -19.65 13.46
C SER A 29 -32.93 -18.32 13.34
N ASP A 30 -34.23 -18.34 13.60
CA ASP A 30 -35.11 -17.16 13.49
C ASP A 30 -34.65 -15.96 14.34
N ASP A 31 -33.90 -16.23 15.42
CA ASP A 31 -33.37 -15.23 16.36
C ASP A 31 -31.95 -14.73 16.02
N ASN A 32 -31.33 -15.26 14.95
CA ASN A 32 -29.95 -14.96 14.53
C ASN A 32 -28.93 -14.94 15.69
N SER A 33 -29.12 -15.81 16.68
CA SER A 33 -28.36 -15.75 17.94
C SER A 33 -26.85 -15.82 17.68
N PRO A 34 -26.03 -15.03 18.39
CA PRO A 34 -24.59 -14.98 18.16
C PRO A 34 -23.93 -16.31 18.56
N LEU A 35 -23.17 -16.89 17.64
CA LEU A 35 -22.42 -18.14 17.86
C LEU A 35 -20.99 -17.87 18.29
N VAL A 36 -20.34 -16.93 17.61
CA VAL A 36 -18.95 -16.53 17.84
C VAL A 36 -18.89 -15.02 17.92
N VAL A 37 -18.43 -14.52 19.06
CA VAL A 37 -18.30 -13.09 19.34
C VAL A 37 -16.85 -12.80 19.67
N GLU A 38 -16.34 -11.72 19.10
CA GLU A 38 -15.00 -11.21 19.31
C GLU A 38 -15.08 -9.88 20.07
N ARG A 39 -14.07 -9.59 20.89
CA ARG A 39 -13.81 -8.25 21.42
C ARG A 39 -12.32 -8.01 21.59
N GLN A 40 -11.86 -6.81 21.23
CA GLN A 40 -10.50 -6.36 21.53
C GLN A 40 -10.41 -5.78 22.95
N ILE A 41 -9.49 -6.30 23.75
CA ILE A 41 -9.22 -5.86 25.13
C ILE A 41 -7.72 -5.57 25.24
N GLY A 42 -7.37 -4.28 25.32
CA GLY A 42 -5.97 -3.82 25.20
C GLY A 42 -5.40 -4.17 23.83
N ASP A 43 -4.16 -4.68 23.81
CA ASP A 43 -3.48 -5.18 22.59
C ASP A 43 -3.87 -6.62 22.23
N GLY A 44 -4.72 -7.25 23.07
CA GLY A 44 -5.19 -8.62 22.90
C GLY A 44 -6.60 -8.70 22.33
N ARG A 45 -6.94 -9.90 21.85
CA ARG A 45 -8.28 -10.22 21.34
C ARG A 45 -8.85 -11.36 22.16
N VAL A 46 -10.14 -11.29 22.46
CA VAL A 46 -10.87 -12.35 23.18
C VAL A 46 -12.01 -12.82 22.29
N LEU A 47 -12.13 -14.14 22.18
CA LEU A 47 -13.18 -14.80 21.41
C LEU A 47 -14.04 -15.64 22.35
N ALA A 48 -15.35 -15.45 22.27
CA ALA A 48 -16.33 -16.25 22.98
C ALA A 48 -17.13 -17.09 21.98
N VAL A 49 -17.21 -18.39 22.24
CA VAL A 49 -18.03 -19.33 21.47
C VAL A 49 -19.18 -19.80 22.34
N THR A 50 -20.42 -19.64 21.89
CA THR A 50 -21.65 -19.88 22.67
C THR A 50 -22.17 -21.33 22.55
N THR A 51 -21.35 -22.24 22.05
CA THR A 51 -21.61 -23.69 22.04
C THR A 51 -20.35 -24.42 22.49
N PRO A 52 -20.44 -25.52 23.24
CA PRO A 52 -19.25 -26.29 23.61
C PRO A 52 -18.60 -26.88 22.36
N LEU A 53 -17.28 -27.08 22.38
CA LEU A 53 -16.53 -27.69 21.28
C LEU A 53 -16.48 -29.22 21.41
N ASP A 54 -17.58 -29.83 21.85
CA ASP A 54 -17.77 -31.27 21.97
C ASP A 54 -18.87 -31.77 21.02
N ASN A 55 -19.09 -33.08 21.01
CA ASN A 55 -20.11 -33.73 20.19
C ASN A 55 -21.50 -33.76 20.87
N ASP A 56 -21.66 -33.16 22.06
CA ASP A 56 -22.92 -33.27 22.79
C ASP A 56 -23.97 -32.30 22.25
N TRP A 57 -23.55 -31.08 21.85
CA TRP A 57 -24.47 -30.00 21.48
C TRP A 57 -24.40 -29.62 19.99
N ASN A 58 -23.36 -30.08 19.29
CA ASN A 58 -23.18 -29.88 17.87
C ASN A 58 -22.39 -31.05 17.27
N ASN A 59 -22.34 -31.12 15.95
CA ASN A 59 -21.56 -32.14 15.24
C ASN A 59 -20.27 -31.57 14.61
N PHE A 60 -19.74 -30.47 15.16
CA PHE A 60 -18.58 -29.81 14.59
C PHE A 60 -17.32 -30.68 14.67
N PRO A 61 -16.98 -31.30 15.81
CA PRO A 61 -15.79 -32.15 15.91
C PRO A 61 -15.89 -33.44 15.07
N GLU A 62 -17.11 -33.93 14.77
CA GLU A 62 -17.31 -35.10 13.89
C GLU A 62 -16.86 -34.83 12.45
N ASN A 63 -16.94 -33.58 11.99
CA ASN A 63 -16.51 -33.16 10.66
C ASN A 63 -15.00 -32.86 10.63
N GLY A 64 -14.18 -33.78 11.16
CA GLY A 64 -12.83 -33.57 11.70
C GLY A 64 -11.88 -32.68 10.89
N ALA A 65 -11.92 -32.69 9.55
CA ALA A 65 -11.09 -31.79 8.73
C ALA A 65 -11.45 -30.31 8.93
N SER A 66 -12.75 -29.98 8.96
CA SER A 66 -13.23 -28.61 9.14
C SER A 66 -12.96 -28.08 10.55
N PHE A 67 -13.14 -28.92 11.58
CA PHE A 67 -12.84 -28.58 12.96
C PHE A 67 -11.36 -28.27 13.16
N LEU A 68 -10.47 -29.13 12.62
CA LEU A 68 -9.03 -28.96 12.75
C LEU A 68 -8.55 -27.68 12.05
N ILE A 69 -8.96 -27.46 10.80
CA ILE A 69 -8.58 -26.26 10.04
C ILE A 69 -9.09 -25.01 10.74
N THR A 70 -10.35 -24.98 11.15
CA THR A 70 -10.93 -23.82 11.84
C THR A 70 -10.22 -23.55 13.16
N SER A 71 -9.89 -24.60 13.93
CA SER A 71 -9.16 -24.43 15.19
C SER A 71 -7.75 -23.88 14.96
N GLN A 72 -7.04 -24.36 13.93
CA GLN A 72 -5.71 -23.84 13.59
C GLN A 72 -5.76 -22.38 13.15
N GLU A 73 -6.71 -22.03 12.28
CA GLU A 73 -6.89 -20.66 11.82
C GLU A 73 -7.33 -19.74 12.96
N LEU A 74 -8.19 -20.21 13.87
CA LEU A 74 -8.59 -19.44 15.05
C LEU A 74 -7.42 -19.22 16.00
N VAL A 75 -6.55 -20.22 16.22
CA VAL A 75 -5.31 -20.01 17.00
C VAL A 75 -4.39 -19.01 16.33
N ARG A 76 -4.21 -19.07 15.00
CA ARG A 76 -3.39 -18.09 14.25
C ARG A 76 -3.98 -16.68 14.33
N TYR A 77 -5.29 -16.58 14.17
CA TYR A 77 -6.02 -15.33 14.21
C TYR A 77 -6.02 -14.67 15.60
N MET A 78 -6.04 -15.50 16.66
CA MET A 78 -5.97 -15.05 18.05
C MET A 78 -4.52 -14.82 18.52
N SER A 79 -3.54 -15.39 17.83
CA SER A 79 -2.14 -15.12 18.11
C SER A 79 -1.78 -13.68 17.74
N ARG A 80 -0.89 -13.08 18.53
CA ARG A 80 -0.41 -11.72 18.27
C ARG A 80 0.19 -11.67 16.87
N ASN A 81 -0.26 -10.73 16.03
CA ASN A 81 0.30 -10.52 14.70
C ASN A 81 1.65 -9.78 14.82
N ILE A 82 2.66 -10.46 15.35
CA ILE A 82 4.02 -9.93 15.47
C ILE A 82 4.60 -9.62 14.08
N ALA A 83 4.12 -10.32 13.05
CA ALA A 83 4.58 -10.14 11.67
C ALA A 83 4.16 -8.79 11.05
N SER A 84 3.02 -8.22 11.45
CA SER A 84 2.57 -6.94 10.90
C SER A 84 3.30 -5.72 11.47
N GLU A 85 3.86 -5.81 12.68
CA GLU A 85 4.76 -4.79 13.23
C GLU A 85 6.12 -4.77 12.49
N GLY A 86 6.44 -5.85 11.77
CA GLY A 86 7.72 -6.03 11.07
C GLY A 86 7.70 -5.74 9.58
N LEU A 87 6.57 -5.39 8.95
CA LEU A 87 6.52 -5.10 7.51
C LEU A 87 6.73 -3.61 7.27
N LEU A 88 7.80 -3.26 6.56
CA LEU A 88 8.16 -1.89 6.23
C LEU A 88 8.40 -1.75 4.73
N SER A 89 8.22 -0.54 4.20
CA SER A 89 8.71 -0.22 2.85
C SER A 89 10.21 0.11 2.89
N VAL A 90 10.92 -0.14 1.80
CA VAL A 90 12.31 0.34 1.65
C VAL A 90 12.32 1.88 1.78
N ALA A 91 13.30 2.40 2.52
CA ALA A 91 13.44 3.80 2.92
C ALA A 91 12.40 4.32 3.94
N GLU A 92 11.56 3.45 4.50
CA GLU A 92 10.72 3.77 5.66
C GLU A 92 11.52 3.56 6.97
N PRO A 93 11.56 4.55 7.88
CA PRO A 93 12.31 4.41 9.12
C PRO A 93 11.69 3.34 10.03
N ILE A 94 12.53 2.52 10.66
CA ILE A 94 12.07 1.61 11.72
C ILE A 94 11.81 2.46 12.96
N LEU A 95 10.57 2.47 13.43
CA LEU A 95 10.15 3.10 14.69
C LEU A 95 9.61 2.01 15.60
N TYR A 96 10.39 1.62 16.61
CA TYR A 96 9.97 0.59 17.56
C TYR A 96 9.94 1.16 19.00
N PRO A 97 8.79 1.11 19.70
CA PRO A 97 8.71 1.52 21.10
C PRO A 97 9.45 0.50 21.98
N VAL A 98 10.32 0.99 22.85
CA VAL A 98 11.16 0.21 23.76
C VAL A 98 10.85 0.63 25.20
N ASP A 99 10.46 -0.33 26.04
CA ASP A 99 10.39 -0.12 27.49
C ASP A 99 11.79 -0.32 28.10
N VAL A 100 12.38 0.77 28.58
CA VAL A 100 13.72 0.78 29.20
C VAL A 100 13.78 0.07 30.56
N ARG A 101 12.64 -0.38 31.11
CA ARG A 101 12.58 -1.22 32.32
C ARG A 101 12.87 -2.68 31.99
N GLU A 102 12.44 -3.12 30.81
CA GLU A 102 12.58 -4.49 30.34
C GLU A 102 13.85 -4.67 29.50
N TYR A 103 14.22 -3.66 28.71
CA TYR A 103 15.35 -3.71 27.79
C TYR A 103 16.39 -2.61 28.06
N ARG A 104 17.65 -2.86 27.67
CA ARG A 104 18.70 -1.84 27.66
C ARG A 104 18.41 -0.80 26.56
N GLN A 105 18.89 0.42 26.78
CA GLN A 105 18.75 1.52 25.81
C GLN A 105 19.50 1.27 24.50
N GLN A 106 20.61 0.53 24.57
CA GLN A 106 21.41 0.14 23.41
C GLN A 106 20.91 -1.19 22.85
N ALA A 107 20.73 -1.24 21.55
CA ALA A 107 20.42 -2.46 20.80
C ALA A 107 21.40 -2.62 19.63
N ASN A 108 21.56 -3.85 19.17
CA ASN A 108 22.36 -4.18 18.00
C ASN A 108 21.42 -4.40 16.80
N LEU A 109 21.64 -3.71 15.70
CA LEU A 109 20.87 -3.83 14.47
C LEU A 109 21.73 -4.51 13.40
N LEU A 110 21.25 -5.64 12.87
CA LEU A 110 21.84 -6.30 11.70
C LEU A 110 21.06 -5.88 10.45
N ARG A 111 21.80 -5.37 9.46
CA ARG A 111 21.26 -5.03 8.14
C ARG A 111 21.18 -6.28 7.25
N PRO A 112 20.30 -6.28 6.22
CA PRO A 112 20.19 -7.38 5.29
C PRO A 112 21.54 -7.71 4.61
N GLY A 113 22.08 -8.90 4.87
CA GLY A 113 23.32 -9.36 4.23
C GLY A 113 24.62 -8.87 4.88
N GLU A 114 24.55 -8.13 5.99
CA GLU A 114 25.72 -7.76 6.78
C GLU A 114 25.88 -8.68 8.00
N GLU A 115 27.11 -9.11 8.28
CA GLU A 115 27.43 -9.92 9.47
C GLU A 115 27.80 -9.07 10.69
N VAL A 116 28.09 -7.78 10.48
CA VAL A 116 28.52 -6.87 11.53
C VAL A 116 27.32 -6.06 12.02
N PRO A 117 26.91 -6.19 13.30
CA PRO A 117 25.83 -5.39 13.84
C PRO A 117 26.23 -3.93 14.03
N GLU A 118 25.32 -3.02 13.70
CA GLU A 118 25.40 -1.60 14.01
C GLU A 118 24.75 -1.32 15.37
N LYS A 119 25.36 -0.45 16.19
CA LYS A 119 24.77 -0.08 17.47
C LYS A 119 23.77 1.05 17.28
N VAL A 120 22.55 0.84 17.76
CA VAL A 120 21.46 1.81 17.74
C VAL A 120 20.99 2.09 19.17
N GLU A 121 20.57 3.31 19.43
CA GLU A 121 20.12 3.74 20.76
C GLU A 121 18.66 4.17 20.70
N ALA A 122 17.87 3.72 21.67
CA ALA A 122 16.53 4.25 21.88
C ALA A 122 16.61 5.67 22.46
N LEU A 123 15.75 6.56 21.98
CA LEU A 123 15.65 7.95 22.46
C LEU A 123 14.30 8.17 23.15
N PRO A 124 14.20 9.03 24.18
CA PRO A 124 12.93 9.32 24.83
C PRO A 124 11.97 10.01 23.86
N GLN A 125 10.72 9.54 23.80
CA GLN A 125 9.69 10.09 22.91
C GLN A 125 9.33 11.54 23.29
N ASN A 126 9.41 11.88 24.59
CA ASN A 126 9.19 13.21 25.10
C ASN A 126 10.47 13.78 25.76
N LYS A 127 11.06 14.79 25.12
CA LYS A 127 12.29 15.45 25.62
C LYS A 127 12.07 16.25 26.91
N ASP A 128 10.83 16.67 27.18
CA ASP A 128 10.48 17.52 28.33
C ASP A 128 10.07 16.71 29.57
N ASN A 129 9.76 15.42 29.43
CA ASN A 129 9.39 14.54 30.53
C ASN A 129 10.21 13.23 30.51
N LEU A 130 11.42 13.29 31.08
CA LEU A 130 12.34 12.16 31.22
C LEU A 130 11.85 11.02 32.12
N ASN A 131 10.71 11.20 32.82
CA ASN A 131 10.06 10.13 33.58
C ASN A 131 9.18 9.23 32.71
N ASP A 132 8.99 9.59 31.43
CA ASP A 132 8.32 8.73 30.48
C ASP A 132 9.26 7.59 30.09
N LEU A 133 8.82 6.37 30.37
CA LEU A 133 9.59 5.14 30.20
C LEU A 133 9.37 4.54 28.79
N GLU A 134 8.50 5.16 27.99
CA GLU A 134 8.27 4.85 26.58
C GLU A 134 9.33 5.55 25.72
N TRP A 135 10.37 4.80 25.37
CA TRP A 135 11.42 5.28 24.48
C TRP A 135 11.15 4.72 23.08
N THR A 136 11.68 5.36 22.05
CA THR A 136 11.53 4.89 20.67
C THR A 136 12.91 4.69 20.07
N LEU A 137 13.16 3.49 19.56
CA LEU A 137 14.30 3.21 18.70
C LEU A 137 13.92 3.63 17.28
N GLY A 138 14.61 4.66 16.79
CA GLY A 138 14.47 5.16 15.43
C GLY A 138 15.67 4.79 14.59
N TYR A 139 15.46 4.12 13.46
CA TYR A 139 16.50 3.80 12.51
C TYR A 139 16.08 4.16 11.09
N GLU A 140 16.76 5.15 10.50
CA GLU A 140 16.36 5.78 9.22
C GLU A 140 16.99 5.11 7.99
N ASN A 141 18.08 4.36 8.16
CA ASN A 141 18.88 3.82 7.06
C ASN A 141 18.37 2.44 6.58
N THR A 142 17.12 2.39 6.12
CA THR A 142 16.46 1.19 5.56
C THR A 142 16.52 1.16 4.02
N ASP A 143 17.68 1.46 3.45
CA ASP A 143 17.91 1.61 2.00
C ASP A 143 17.93 0.29 1.21
N GLN A 144 18.15 -0.82 1.91
CA GLN A 144 18.24 -2.15 1.31
C GLN A 144 16.97 -2.97 1.56
N LYS A 145 16.54 -3.72 0.55
CA LYS A 145 15.49 -4.73 0.70
C LYS A 145 16.00 -5.92 1.51
N GLY A 146 15.17 -6.48 2.37
CA GLY A 146 15.49 -7.70 3.12
C GLY A 146 15.08 -7.62 4.59
N ILE A 147 15.66 -8.50 5.39
CA ILE A 147 15.34 -8.62 6.82
C ILE A 147 16.38 -7.85 7.63
N TYR A 148 15.92 -6.84 8.36
CA TYR A 148 16.65 -6.16 9.41
C TYR A 148 16.33 -6.83 10.74
N GLU A 149 17.34 -7.13 11.54
CA GLU A 149 17.14 -7.76 12.85
C GLU A 149 17.64 -6.83 13.95
N ILE A 150 16.78 -6.48 14.90
CA ILE A 150 17.13 -5.69 16.08
C ILE A 150 17.21 -6.61 17.29
N GLN A 151 18.38 -6.65 17.91
CA GLN A 151 18.70 -7.46 19.06
C GLN A 151 18.75 -6.58 20.31
N PHE A 152 17.76 -6.77 21.18
CA PHE A 152 17.64 -6.08 22.46
C PHE A 152 18.20 -6.95 23.58
N GLU A 153 19.11 -6.40 24.38
CA GLU A 153 19.54 -7.03 25.63
C GLU A 153 18.53 -6.71 26.73
N ARG A 154 18.02 -7.73 27.43
CA ARG A 154 17.13 -7.48 28.57
C ARG A 154 17.89 -6.87 29.73
N ALA A 155 17.24 -5.95 30.44
CA ALA A 155 17.79 -5.24 31.58
C ALA A 155 18.14 -6.16 32.77
N ASP A 156 17.47 -7.31 32.87
CA ASP A 156 17.67 -8.35 33.89
C ASP A 156 18.80 -9.33 33.56
N GLY A 157 19.38 -9.27 32.35
CA GLY A 157 20.43 -10.18 31.89
C GLY A 157 19.92 -11.58 31.51
N SER A 158 18.62 -11.80 31.38
CA SER A 158 18.03 -13.11 31.03
C SER A 158 18.25 -13.54 29.57
N GLY A 159 18.79 -12.66 28.72
CA GLY A 159 19.19 -12.97 27.37
C GLY A 159 18.99 -11.83 26.39
N VAL A 160 19.13 -12.17 25.11
CA VAL A 160 18.91 -11.27 23.97
C VAL A 160 17.58 -11.63 23.31
N GLN A 161 16.78 -10.61 23.01
CA GLN A 161 15.55 -10.74 22.26
C GLN A 161 15.73 -10.13 20.87
N SER A 162 15.53 -10.95 19.84
CA SER A 162 15.60 -10.53 18.44
C SER A 162 14.22 -10.20 17.89
N LEU A 163 14.10 -9.05 17.24
CA LEU A 163 12.93 -8.62 16.47
C LEU A 163 13.33 -8.42 15.01
N ALA A 164 12.59 -9.04 14.10
CA ALA A 164 12.88 -9.00 12.67
C ALA A 164 11.88 -8.09 11.94
N PHE A 165 12.42 -7.21 11.10
CA PHE A 165 11.68 -6.29 10.24
C PHE A 165 12.01 -6.62 8.78
N ALA A 166 11.00 -6.93 7.97
CA ALA A 166 11.12 -7.15 6.54
C ALA A 166 10.83 -5.85 5.78
N ALA A 167 11.87 -5.25 5.22
CA ALA A 167 11.76 -4.12 4.30
C ALA A 167 11.55 -4.65 2.87
N ASN A 168 10.38 -4.38 2.29
CA ASN A 168 10.03 -4.73 0.92
C ASN A 168 9.84 -3.48 0.05
N LEU A 169 9.99 -3.64 -1.28
CA LEU A 169 9.66 -2.57 -2.21
C LEU A 169 8.15 -2.35 -2.22
N ASP A 170 7.74 -1.09 -2.35
CA ASP A 170 6.34 -0.77 -2.58
C ASP A 170 5.86 -1.48 -3.85
N THR A 171 4.77 -2.24 -3.72
CA THR A 171 4.23 -3.05 -4.81
C THR A 171 3.34 -2.20 -5.73
N GLU A 172 3.02 -0.95 -5.37
CA GLU A 172 2.29 0.00 -6.22
C GLU A 172 2.98 0.20 -7.58
N GLU A 173 4.31 0.23 -7.65
CA GLU A 173 5.05 0.34 -8.94
C GLU A 173 4.86 -0.91 -9.82
N SER A 174 4.58 -2.06 -9.22
CA SER A 174 4.30 -3.32 -9.92
C SER A 174 2.83 -3.47 -10.32
N ASN A 175 1.97 -2.49 -10.02
CA ASN A 175 0.56 -2.51 -10.40
C ASN A 175 0.40 -2.19 -11.90
N LEU A 176 0.45 -3.22 -12.74
CA LEU A 176 0.22 -3.13 -14.19
C LEU A 176 -1.27 -2.97 -14.58
N SER A 177 -2.15 -2.63 -13.64
CA SER A 177 -3.54 -2.35 -13.97
C SER A 177 -3.61 -1.16 -14.94
N ARG A 178 -4.53 -1.26 -15.92
CA ARG A 178 -4.68 -0.21 -16.91
C ARG A 178 -5.22 1.04 -16.24
N ILE A 179 -4.42 2.10 -16.19
CA ILE A 179 -4.88 3.43 -15.80
C ILE A 179 -5.92 3.94 -16.79
N THR A 180 -6.98 4.59 -16.28
CA THR A 180 -8.05 5.14 -17.12
C THR A 180 -7.64 6.49 -17.70
N ALA A 181 -8.06 6.79 -18.93
CA ALA A 181 -7.75 8.05 -19.60
C ALA A 181 -8.18 9.31 -18.81
N SER A 182 -9.19 9.20 -17.95
CA SER A 182 -9.61 10.27 -17.02
C SER A 182 -8.57 10.54 -15.93
N SER A 183 -7.94 9.50 -15.38
CA SER A 183 -6.90 9.61 -14.36
C SER A 183 -5.63 10.23 -14.93
N ILE A 184 -5.21 9.79 -16.13
CA ILE A 184 -4.05 10.37 -16.83
C ILE A 184 -4.26 11.88 -17.08
N ARG A 185 -5.46 12.31 -17.47
CA ARG A 185 -5.79 13.73 -17.67
C ARG A 185 -5.76 14.55 -16.37
N SER A 186 -6.12 13.93 -15.25
CA SER A 186 -6.09 14.57 -13.94
C SER A 186 -4.65 14.76 -13.46
N ASP A 187 -3.82 13.72 -13.59
CA ASP A 187 -2.43 13.75 -13.11
C ASP A 187 -1.53 14.65 -13.96
N LEU A 188 -1.78 14.71 -15.28
CA LEU A 188 -1.01 15.54 -16.21
C LEU A 188 -1.57 16.96 -16.35
N GLY A 189 -2.36 17.45 -15.38
CA GLY A 189 -3.26 18.62 -15.43
C GLY A 189 -2.72 19.99 -15.90
N GLY A 190 -1.50 20.09 -16.39
CA GLY A 190 -0.95 21.29 -17.06
C GLY A 190 -0.22 21.02 -18.39
N ALA A 191 0.03 19.76 -18.77
CA ALA A 191 0.64 19.44 -20.05
C ALA A 191 -0.44 19.34 -21.12
N SER A 192 -0.27 20.06 -22.24
CA SER A 192 -1.14 19.97 -23.42
C SER A 192 -0.94 18.63 -24.13
N VAL A 193 -1.43 17.55 -23.52
CA VAL A 193 -1.31 16.17 -24.01
C VAL A 193 -2.51 15.85 -24.89
N GLU A 194 -2.26 15.63 -26.19
CA GLU A 194 -3.27 15.13 -27.12
C GLU A 194 -3.36 13.61 -27.00
N PHE A 195 -4.49 13.11 -26.50
CA PHE A 195 -4.75 11.66 -26.44
C PHE A 195 -5.21 11.18 -27.83
N LEU A 196 -4.31 10.48 -28.52
CA LEU A 196 -4.60 9.91 -29.82
C LEU A 196 -5.30 8.56 -29.67
N PRO A 197 -6.49 8.36 -30.27
CA PRO A 197 -7.17 7.08 -30.22
C PRO A 197 -6.37 6.02 -30.99
N PHE A 198 -6.42 4.77 -30.50
CA PHE A 198 -5.76 3.65 -31.16
C PHE A 198 -6.26 3.50 -32.61
N GLY A 199 -5.35 3.63 -33.58
CA GLY A 199 -5.65 3.59 -35.01
C GLY A 199 -5.70 4.95 -35.71
N SER A 200 -5.47 6.07 -35.02
CA SER A 200 -5.29 7.35 -35.70
C SER A 200 -3.97 7.36 -36.50
N PRO A 201 -3.99 7.63 -37.82
CA PRO A 201 -2.77 7.72 -38.62
C PRO A 201 -2.03 9.00 -38.26
N VAL A 202 -1.15 8.92 -37.27
CA VAL A 202 -0.28 10.05 -36.83
C VAL A 202 0.53 10.61 -38.00
N LEU A 203 0.93 9.72 -38.91
CA LEU A 203 1.72 10.06 -40.11
C LEU A 203 0.93 10.80 -41.20
N GLU A 204 -0.41 10.72 -41.23
CA GLU A 204 -1.22 11.39 -42.26
C GLU A 204 -1.54 12.85 -41.91
N ARG A 205 -1.44 13.21 -40.62
CA ARG A 205 -1.73 14.57 -40.17
C ARG A 205 -0.58 15.54 -40.44
N GLU A 206 0.67 15.08 -40.41
CA GLU A 206 1.82 15.87 -40.86
C GLU A 206 1.89 16.03 -42.38
N ALA A 207 1.41 15.03 -43.14
CA ALA A 207 1.43 15.08 -44.60
C ALA A 207 0.53 16.17 -45.21
N ASN A 208 -0.51 16.62 -44.47
CA ASN A 208 -1.43 17.66 -44.94
C ASN A 208 -1.00 19.10 -44.58
N VAL A 209 0.00 19.29 -43.70
CA VAL A 209 0.42 20.64 -43.25
C VAL A 209 1.49 21.25 -44.19
N VAL A 210 2.12 20.47 -45.08
CA VAL A 210 3.18 20.96 -46.00
C VAL A 210 2.81 20.78 -47.47
N ARG A 211 1.51 20.78 -47.82
CA ARG A 211 1.09 21.00 -49.20
C ARG A 211 0.65 22.45 -49.40
N SER A 212 1.48 23.39 -48.96
CA SER A 212 1.37 24.78 -49.41
C SER A 212 1.62 24.78 -50.91
N GLU A 213 0.67 25.27 -51.69
CA GLU A 213 0.72 25.35 -53.14
C GLU A 213 1.69 26.44 -53.62
N MET A 214 2.91 26.47 -53.06
CA MET A 214 3.95 27.46 -53.36
C MET A 214 4.25 27.56 -54.87
N TRP A 215 4.05 26.47 -55.61
CA TRP A 215 4.18 26.44 -57.06
C TRP A 215 3.21 27.41 -57.76
N LYS A 216 2.00 27.63 -57.22
CA LYS A 216 1.04 28.62 -57.74
C LYS A 216 1.53 30.05 -57.51
N VAL A 217 2.07 30.32 -56.32
CA VAL A 217 2.64 31.65 -55.98
C VAL A 217 3.84 31.95 -56.87
N ILE A 218 4.73 30.97 -57.08
CA ILE A 218 5.88 31.08 -57.98
C ILE A 218 5.44 31.32 -59.43
N LEU A 219 4.42 30.60 -59.92
CA LEU A 219 3.88 30.81 -61.26
C LEU A 219 3.31 32.21 -61.46
N ILE A 220 2.60 32.74 -60.47
CA ILE A 220 2.05 34.10 -60.53
C ILE A 220 3.19 35.13 -60.61
N ILE A 221 4.23 34.99 -59.78
CA ILE A 221 5.39 35.90 -59.79
C ILE A 221 6.10 35.85 -61.15
N LEU A 222 6.33 34.65 -61.68
CA LEU A 222 6.96 34.47 -63.00
C LEU A 222 6.11 35.08 -64.12
N GLY A 223 4.79 34.90 -64.08
CA GLY A 223 3.86 35.49 -65.05
C GLY A 223 3.88 37.01 -65.03
N VAL A 224 3.92 37.63 -63.84
CA VAL A 224 4.05 39.08 -63.70
C VAL A 224 5.40 39.57 -64.25
N LEU A 225 6.50 38.87 -63.94
CA LEU A 225 7.83 39.22 -64.45
C LEU A 225 7.88 39.21 -65.98
N LEU A 226 7.32 38.18 -66.62
CA LEU A 226 7.24 38.09 -68.08
C LEU A 226 6.40 39.22 -68.70
N MET A 227 5.29 39.59 -68.07
CA MET A 227 4.47 40.72 -68.52
C MET A 227 5.22 42.05 -68.43
N VAL A 228 6.02 42.23 -67.38
CA VAL A 228 6.89 43.41 -67.22
C VAL A 228 7.97 43.44 -68.29
N GLU A 229 8.62 42.31 -68.58
CA GLU A 229 9.64 42.23 -69.64
C GLU A 229 9.05 42.50 -71.03
N LEU A 230 7.89 41.93 -71.34
CA LEU A 230 7.16 42.20 -72.58
C LEU A 230 6.83 43.69 -72.73
N PHE A 231 6.36 44.32 -71.65
CA PHE A 231 6.07 45.74 -71.63
C PHE A 231 7.33 46.60 -71.82
N TYR A 232 8.42 46.23 -71.16
CA TYR A 232 9.70 46.94 -71.28
C TYR A 232 10.30 46.81 -72.68
N GLY A 233 10.21 45.61 -73.28
CA GLY A 233 10.61 45.36 -74.66
C GLY A 233 9.78 46.16 -75.66
N TRP A 234 8.46 46.22 -75.47
CA TRP A 234 7.59 47.06 -76.30
C TRP A 234 7.90 48.56 -76.17
N TRP A 235 8.10 49.05 -74.95
CA TRP A 235 8.40 50.47 -74.70
C TRP A 235 9.73 50.92 -75.31
N ILE A 236 10.77 50.07 -75.24
CA ILE A 236 12.07 50.35 -75.89
C ILE A 236 11.96 50.22 -77.41
N GLY A 237 11.22 49.22 -77.91
CA GLY A 237 10.98 49.03 -79.34
C GLY A 237 10.20 50.17 -80.00
N ALA A 238 9.26 50.79 -79.29
CA ALA A 238 8.46 51.91 -79.76
C ALA A 238 9.24 53.26 -79.82
N ARG A 239 10.49 53.30 -79.34
CA ARG A 239 11.37 54.48 -79.36
C ARG A 239 12.46 54.45 -80.42
N ARG A 240 12.42 53.52 -81.37
CA ARG A 240 13.19 53.55 -82.64
C ARG A 240 12.28 53.91 -83.80
#